data_AF-A0A7V2L7K6-F1
#
_entry.id   AF-A0A7V2L7K6-F1
#
_cell.length_a   1.000
_cell.length_b   1.000
_cell.length_c   1.000
_cell.angle_alpha   90.00
_cell.angle_beta   90.00
_cell.angle_gamma   90.00
#
_symmetry.space_group_name_H-M   'P 1'
#
loop_
_entity.id
_entity.type
_entity.pdbx_description
1 polymer ?
#
loop_
_entity_poly.entity_id
_entity_poly.type
_entity_poly.pdbx_seq_one_letter_code
_entity_poly.pdbx_strand_id
1 'polypeptide(L)'
;MPYLRAWYDRYADHGLEIIGVHTPEFKFARDPGQVKAAVGRLGIRWPVILDNDQAIWTAYANRYWPTMYLVDSKGYLRYRHIGEGAYAQSEAAIQSLLTEMNPDLELTELLPPLRPEDAAGVVCLPTTPELHIDALGNAQAPLEEQLTFKRPTERFDGQFYLEGTWRVIDDGLTMESEKGTITLPYHSASVNAVLSPSADPTLLSYRRDDPLRVTITQDGKPLHPDSFGEDVYLADGHAVVRIDAPRMYTLVRNPDVQSREITLSINEPGLTFYAFSFGSCVTSIANHTAKE
;
A
#
# COMPACT_ATOMS: atom_id res chain seq x y z
N MET A 1 6.82 6.95 -2.57
CA MET A 1 7.34 7.98 -1.63
C MET A 1 8.83 8.29 -1.72
N PRO A 2 9.78 7.33 -1.86
CA PRO A 2 11.21 7.67 -1.83
C PRO A 2 11.60 8.68 -2.92
N TYR A 3 11.04 8.57 -4.12
CA TYR A 3 11.30 9.51 -5.22
C TYR A 3 10.83 10.93 -4.94
N LEU A 4 9.61 11.14 -4.44
CA LEU A 4 9.13 12.49 -4.13
C LEU A 4 10.03 13.19 -3.10
N ARG A 5 10.52 12.45 -2.09
CA ARG A 5 11.48 13.01 -1.11
C ARG A 5 12.79 13.38 -1.78
N ALA A 6 13.36 12.47 -2.57
CA ALA A 6 14.61 12.70 -3.27
C ALA A 6 14.52 13.87 -4.28
N TRP A 7 13.41 14.00 -5.01
CA TRP A 7 13.17 15.13 -5.90
C TRP A 7 12.98 16.44 -5.13
N TYR A 8 12.24 16.43 -4.02
CA TYR A 8 12.10 17.62 -3.19
C TYR A 8 13.44 18.07 -2.60
N ASP A 9 14.25 17.13 -2.09
CA ASP A 9 15.61 17.39 -1.62
C ASP A 9 16.51 18.00 -2.69
N ARG A 10 16.41 17.52 -3.93
CA ARG A 10 17.28 17.95 -5.04
C ARG A 10 16.85 19.24 -5.70
N TYR A 11 15.55 19.54 -5.71
CA TYR A 11 14.99 20.55 -6.61
C TYR A 11 14.19 21.66 -5.92
N ALA A 12 13.90 21.56 -4.62
CA ALA A 12 13.13 22.59 -3.92
C ALA A 12 13.81 23.97 -4.00
N ASP A 13 15.12 24.03 -3.75
CA ASP A 13 15.91 25.27 -3.83
C ASP A 13 16.07 25.80 -5.26
N HIS A 14 15.66 25.01 -6.26
CA HIS A 14 15.69 25.37 -7.68
C HIS A 14 14.31 25.76 -8.23
N GLY A 15 13.27 25.74 -7.40
CA GLY A 15 11.92 26.18 -7.75
C GLY A 15 10.88 25.06 -7.88
N LEU A 16 11.23 23.80 -7.57
CA LEU A 16 10.22 22.74 -7.47
C LEU A 16 9.45 22.87 -6.15
N GLU A 17 8.14 23.07 -6.23
CA GLU A 17 7.26 22.88 -5.08
C GLU A 17 6.37 21.66 -5.31
N ILE A 18 6.21 20.84 -4.27
CA ILE A 18 5.29 19.71 -4.28
C ILE A 18 4.09 20.07 -3.41
N ILE A 19 2.88 19.78 -3.88
CA ILE A 19 1.68 19.85 -3.03
C ILE A 19 1.08 18.46 -2.99
N GLY A 20 1.07 17.85 -1.81
CA GLY A 20 0.41 16.56 -1.59
C GLY A 20 -1.09 16.76 -1.47
N VAL A 21 -1.87 16.32 -2.45
CA VAL A 21 -3.34 16.30 -2.34
C VAL A 21 -3.75 14.94 -1.79
N HIS A 22 -4.06 14.88 -0.50
CA HIS A 22 -4.57 13.68 0.17
C HIS A 22 -6.08 13.59 -0.05
N THR A 23 -6.49 12.87 -1.09
CA THR A 23 -7.88 12.48 -1.30
C THR A 23 -8.08 11.11 -0.64
N PRO A 24 -8.92 11.00 0.40
CA PRO A 24 -9.05 9.77 1.17
C PRO A 24 -9.90 8.72 0.46
N GLU A 25 -9.40 7.49 0.47
CA GLU A 25 -10.12 6.30 0.02
C GLU A 25 -11.01 5.72 1.13
N PHE A 26 -10.49 5.66 2.35
CA PHE A 26 -11.19 5.13 3.52
C PHE A 26 -11.64 6.24 4.46
N LYS A 27 -12.73 6.01 5.21
CA LYS A 27 -13.26 6.98 6.18
C LYS A 27 -12.24 7.37 7.26
N PHE A 28 -11.44 6.43 7.76
CA PHE A 28 -10.40 6.74 8.75
C PHE A 28 -9.33 7.70 8.19
N ALA A 29 -9.13 7.70 6.87
CA ALA A 29 -8.17 8.56 6.20
C ALA A 29 -8.68 10.00 6.03
N ARG A 30 -9.94 10.29 6.42
CA ARG A 30 -10.49 11.65 6.50
C ARG A 30 -10.05 12.39 7.77
N ASP A 31 -9.55 11.67 8.78
CA ASP A 31 -9.16 12.25 10.06
C ASP A 31 -7.84 13.04 9.94
N PRO A 32 -7.83 14.36 10.27
CA PRO A 32 -6.61 15.17 10.18
C PRO A 32 -5.47 14.68 11.08
N GLY A 33 -5.77 14.08 12.23
CA GLY A 33 -4.77 13.54 13.15
C GLY A 33 -4.04 12.34 12.56
N GLN A 34 -4.78 11.43 11.93
CA GLN A 34 -4.25 10.27 11.22
C GLN A 34 -3.40 10.68 10.01
N VAL A 35 -3.88 11.64 9.21
CA VAL A 35 -3.11 12.17 8.07
C VAL A 35 -1.84 12.86 8.55
N LYS A 36 -1.90 13.69 9.59
CA LYS A 36 -0.72 14.33 10.18
C LYS A 36 0.29 13.32 10.72
N ALA A 37 -0.18 12.25 11.37
CA ALA A 37 0.69 11.18 11.83
C ALA A 37 1.37 10.44 10.66
N ALA A 38 0.64 10.20 9.57
CA ALA A 38 1.19 9.61 8.35
C ALA A 38 2.23 10.52 7.68
N VAL A 39 1.95 11.83 7.56
CA VAL A 39 2.89 12.84 7.06
C VAL A 39 4.21 12.80 7.83
N GLY A 40 4.15 12.77 9.17
CA GLY A 40 5.33 12.65 10.02
C GLY A 40 6.08 11.32 9.81
N ARG A 41 5.36 10.20 9.84
CA ARG A 41 5.95 8.84 9.66
C ARG A 41 6.63 8.69 8.29
N LEU A 42 6.04 9.25 7.23
CA LEU A 42 6.55 9.15 5.86
C LEU A 42 7.63 10.19 5.54
N GLY A 43 7.94 11.11 6.45
CA GLY A 43 8.93 12.17 6.25
C GLY A 43 8.53 13.14 5.14
N ILE A 44 7.24 13.44 5.01
CA ILE A 44 6.72 14.40 4.03
C ILE A 44 7.02 15.82 4.55
N ARG A 45 7.76 16.60 3.77
CA ARG A 45 8.23 17.95 4.15
C ARG A 45 7.54 19.08 3.37
N TRP A 46 6.75 18.73 2.37
CA TRP A 46 5.98 19.67 1.57
C TRP A 46 4.55 19.81 2.09
N PRO A 47 3.81 20.88 1.71
CA PRO A 47 2.43 21.08 2.09
C PRO A 47 1.52 19.92 1.68
N VAL A 48 0.60 19.55 2.57
CA VAL A 48 -0.41 18.52 2.31
C VAL A 48 -1.80 19.11 2.50
N ILE A 49 -2.63 19.02 1.47
CA ILE A 49 -4.04 19.40 1.48
C ILE A 49 -4.88 18.16 1.75
N LEU A 50 -5.83 18.28 2.66
CA LEU A 50 -6.83 17.26 2.95
C LEU A 50 -8.06 17.47 2.06
N ASP A 51 -8.19 16.70 0.98
CA ASP A 51 -9.27 16.80 -0.01
C ASP A 51 -10.44 15.87 0.34
N ASN A 52 -10.98 16.02 1.55
CA ASN A 52 -12.03 15.15 2.10
C ASN A 52 -13.33 15.15 1.28
N ASP A 53 -13.63 16.26 0.61
CA ASP A 53 -14.83 16.42 -0.21
C ASP A 53 -14.54 16.13 -1.69
N GLN A 54 -13.35 15.63 -2.02
CA GLN A 54 -12.90 15.28 -3.37
C GLN A 54 -13.03 16.43 -4.37
N ALA A 55 -12.94 17.68 -3.91
CA ALA A 55 -13.13 18.86 -4.73
C ALA A 55 -11.98 19.02 -5.72
N ILE A 56 -10.74 18.85 -5.26
CA ILE A 56 -9.54 18.93 -6.12
C ILE A 56 -9.49 17.72 -7.03
N TRP A 57 -9.73 16.52 -6.49
CA TRP A 57 -9.83 15.28 -7.26
C TRP A 57 -10.78 15.39 -8.45
N THR A 58 -11.99 15.89 -8.20
CA THR A 58 -13.02 16.10 -9.22
C THR A 58 -12.62 17.18 -10.22
N ALA A 59 -12.08 18.30 -9.75
CA ALA A 59 -11.63 19.40 -10.62
C ALA A 59 -10.53 18.96 -11.60
N TYR A 60 -9.65 18.05 -11.19
CA TYR A 60 -8.59 17.47 -12.04
C TYR A 60 -9.07 16.28 -12.88
N ALA A 61 -10.36 15.93 -12.82
CA ALA A 61 -10.95 14.74 -13.42
C ALA A 61 -10.12 13.47 -13.13
N ASN A 62 -9.59 13.38 -11.90
CA ASN A 62 -8.76 12.27 -11.51
C ASN A 62 -9.61 11.02 -11.23
N ARG A 63 -9.02 9.84 -11.40
CA ARG A 63 -9.68 8.54 -11.21
C ARG A 63 -8.80 7.49 -10.53
N TYR A 64 -7.54 7.82 -10.26
CA TYR A 64 -6.55 6.82 -9.88
C TYR A 64 -5.61 7.36 -8.81
N TRP A 65 -5.28 6.50 -7.85
CA TRP A 65 -4.16 6.68 -6.95
C TRP A 65 -2.97 5.79 -7.41
N PRO A 66 -1.72 6.26 -7.27
CA PRO A 66 -1.33 7.67 -7.25
C PRO A 66 -1.51 8.31 -8.64
N THR A 67 -1.64 9.63 -8.69
CA THR A 67 -1.52 10.41 -9.93
C THR A 67 -0.71 11.66 -9.66
N MET A 68 0.24 11.96 -10.54
CA MET A 68 1.09 13.15 -10.47
C MET A 68 0.77 14.09 -11.63
N TYR A 69 0.74 15.39 -11.34
CA TYR A 69 0.58 16.46 -12.31
C TYR A 69 1.75 17.44 -12.14
N LEU A 70 2.43 17.81 -13.23
CA LEU A 70 3.42 18.91 -13.20
C LEU A 70 2.83 20.14 -13.86
N VAL A 71 2.92 21.25 -13.13
CA VAL A 71 2.45 22.57 -13.55
C VAL A 71 3.67 23.48 -13.67
N ASP A 72 3.78 24.23 -14.76
CA ASP A 72 4.90 25.15 -14.96
C ASP A 72 4.73 26.48 -14.22
N SER A 73 5.75 27.34 -14.28
CA SER A 73 5.77 28.65 -13.60
C SER A 73 4.68 29.63 -14.07
N LYS A 74 4.00 29.33 -15.19
CA LYS A 74 2.88 30.11 -15.73
C LYS A 74 1.52 29.50 -15.37
N GLY A 75 1.50 28.39 -14.64
CA GLY A 75 0.27 27.71 -14.22
C GLY A 75 -0.30 26.74 -15.24
N TYR A 76 0.44 26.37 -16.29
CA TYR A 76 -0.04 25.39 -17.28
C TYR A 76 0.33 23.98 -16.87
N LEU A 77 -0.60 23.04 -17.06
CA LEU A 77 -0.32 21.62 -16.91
C LEU A 77 0.57 21.13 -18.06
N ARG A 78 1.74 20.59 -17.73
CA ARG A 78 2.76 20.17 -18.71
C ARG A 78 3.00 18.67 -18.73
N TYR A 79 2.67 17.98 -17.66
CA TYR A 79 2.86 16.54 -17.53
C TYR A 79 1.81 15.94 -16.61
N ARG A 80 1.40 14.71 -16.92
CA ARG A 80 0.55 13.88 -16.06
C ARG A 80 1.07 12.45 -16.09
N HIS A 81 1.20 11.85 -14.92
CA HIS A 81 1.48 10.43 -14.77
C HIS A 81 0.42 9.78 -13.88
N ILE A 82 -0.15 8.68 -14.36
CA ILE A 82 -1.14 7.88 -13.64
C ILE A 82 -0.47 6.58 -13.21
N GLY A 83 -0.67 6.20 -11.96
CA GLY A 83 -0.12 4.99 -11.38
C GLY A 83 1.26 5.17 -10.79
N GLU A 84 1.80 4.07 -10.28
CA GLU A 84 3.16 3.99 -9.74
C GLU A 84 4.17 3.73 -10.88
N GLY A 85 5.35 4.34 -10.79
CA GLY A 85 6.45 4.13 -11.73
C GLY A 85 6.81 5.38 -12.53
N ALA A 86 7.35 5.16 -13.73
CA ALA A 86 7.83 6.19 -14.65
C ALA A 86 8.71 7.27 -13.99
N TYR A 87 9.52 6.88 -13.00
CA TYR A 87 10.26 7.83 -12.15
C TYR A 87 11.29 8.63 -12.94
N ALA A 88 12.08 7.97 -13.79
CA ALA A 88 13.06 8.66 -14.64
C ALA A 88 12.39 9.65 -15.60
N GLN A 89 11.25 9.27 -16.20
CA GLN A 89 10.49 10.14 -17.09
C GLN A 89 9.87 11.33 -16.34
N SER A 90 9.35 11.09 -15.14
CA SER A 90 8.81 12.11 -14.24
C SER A 90 9.87 13.12 -13.83
N GLU A 91 11.06 12.63 -13.43
CA GLU A 91 12.18 13.49 -13.07
C GLU A 91 12.73 14.29 -14.26
N ALA A 92 12.82 13.68 -15.43
CA ALA A 92 13.22 14.39 -16.65
C ALA A 92 12.24 15.53 -16.98
N ALA A 93 10.94 15.32 -16.79
CA ALA A 93 9.93 16.37 -16.96
C ALA A 93 10.11 17.49 -15.92
N ILE A 94 10.41 17.16 -14.66
CA ILE A 94 10.74 18.14 -13.62
C ILE A 94 11.97 18.97 -14.04
N GLN A 95 13.08 18.31 -14.39
CA GLN A 95 14.32 18.97 -14.80
C GLN A 95 14.10 19.90 -16.00
N SER A 96 13.34 19.45 -17.00
CA SER A 96 13.00 20.28 -18.17
C SER A 96 12.28 21.57 -17.78
N LEU A 97 11.31 21.52 -16.86
CA LEU A 97 10.58 22.71 -16.42
C LEU A 97 11.45 23.63 -15.56
N LEU A 98 12.38 23.09 -14.77
CA LEU A 98 13.35 23.88 -14.01
C LEU A 98 14.33 24.60 -14.95
N THR A 99 14.84 23.93 -15.99
CA THR A 99 15.68 24.57 -17.01
C THR A 99 14.92 25.63 -17.81
N GLU A 100 13.63 25.45 -18.09
CA GLU A 100 12.79 26.50 -18.70
C GLU A 100 12.71 27.76 -17.82
N MET A 101 12.71 27.62 -16.48
CA MET A 101 12.72 28.72 -15.53
C MET A 101 14.10 29.37 -15.38
N ASN A 102 15.16 28.57 -15.41
CA ASN A 102 16.55 29.01 -15.31
C ASN A 102 17.44 28.20 -16.26
N PRO A 103 17.73 28.73 -17.47
CA PRO A 103 18.55 28.02 -18.47
C PRO A 103 20.00 27.74 -18.04
N ASP A 104 20.51 28.52 -17.08
CA ASP A 104 21.88 28.37 -16.56
C ASP A 104 21.94 27.40 -15.36
N LEU A 105 20.82 26.77 -14.99
CA LEU A 105 20.78 25.81 -13.89
C LEU A 105 21.53 24.53 -14.24
N GLU A 106 22.60 24.25 -13.50
CA GLU A 106 23.32 22.99 -13.58
C GLU A 106 22.59 21.89 -12.81
N LEU A 107 21.86 21.04 -13.54
CA LEU A 107 21.16 19.89 -12.98
C LEU A 107 22.05 18.64 -13.03
N THR A 108 22.01 17.85 -11.96
CA THR A 108 22.65 16.52 -11.91
C THR A 108 21.90 15.49 -12.75
N GLU A 109 22.57 14.40 -13.12
CA GLU A 109 21.93 13.26 -13.78
C GLU A 109 20.70 12.75 -13.01
N LEU A 110 19.73 12.19 -13.73
CA LEU A 110 18.51 11.61 -13.14
C LEU A 110 18.85 10.59 -12.04
N LEU A 111 17.98 10.46 -11.05
CA LEU A 111 18.18 9.49 -9.98
C LEU A 111 18.25 8.07 -10.55
N PRO A 112 19.21 7.26 -10.09
CA PRO A 112 19.12 5.83 -10.32
C PRO A 112 17.88 5.25 -9.60
N PRO A 113 17.44 4.05 -9.98
CA PRO A 113 16.38 3.33 -9.27
C PRO A 113 16.62 3.30 -7.75
N LEU A 114 15.68 3.83 -6.98
CA LEU A 114 15.75 3.86 -5.52
C LEU A 114 15.27 2.54 -4.87
N ARG A 115 14.63 1.67 -5.66
CA ARG A 115 14.18 0.35 -5.23
C ARG A 115 14.52 -0.70 -6.28
N PRO A 116 14.77 -1.96 -5.88
CA PRO A 116 15.04 -3.05 -6.82
C PRO A 116 13.95 -3.21 -7.89
N GLU A 117 12.68 -3.06 -7.52
CA GLU A 117 11.52 -3.15 -8.42
C GLU A 117 11.45 -2.03 -9.47
N ASP A 118 12.26 -0.98 -9.35
CA ASP A 118 12.31 0.12 -10.32
C ASP A 118 13.49 0.00 -11.29
N ALA A 119 14.30 -1.06 -11.17
CA ALA A 119 15.48 -1.26 -11.98
C ALA A 119 15.16 -1.48 -13.47
N ALA A 120 16.08 -1.08 -14.35
CA ALA A 120 15.94 -1.33 -15.77
C ALA A 120 15.85 -2.85 -16.04
N GLY A 121 14.88 -3.24 -16.88
CA GLY A 121 14.65 -4.65 -17.22
C GLY A 121 13.75 -5.42 -16.24
N VAL A 122 13.22 -4.76 -15.20
CA VAL A 122 12.12 -5.31 -14.38
C VAL A 122 10.87 -5.46 -15.23
N VAL A 123 10.15 -6.57 -15.03
CA VAL A 123 8.87 -6.85 -15.70
C VAL A 123 7.78 -6.88 -14.65
N CYS A 124 6.73 -6.10 -14.87
CA CYS A 124 5.53 -6.11 -14.03
C CYS A 124 4.47 -6.96 -14.70
N LEU A 125 4.13 -8.09 -14.07
CA LEU A 125 3.15 -9.04 -14.58
C LEU A 125 1.73 -8.69 -14.07
N PRO A 126 0.66 -9.16 -14.73
CA PRO A 126 -0.69 -9.06 -14.17
C PRO A 126 -0.79 -9.74 -12.80
N THR A 127 -1.58 -9.19 -11.90
CA THR A 127 -1.81 -9.74 -10.56
C THR A 127 -3.29 -9.84 -10.23
N THR A 128 -3.59 -10.48 -9.11
CA THR A 128 -4.86 -10.29 -8.40
C THR A 128 -5.18 -8.79 -8.34
N PRO A 129 -6.41 -8.37 -8.68
CA PRO A 129 -6.85 -6.99 -8.51
C PRO A 129 -6.92 -6.65 -7.03
N GLU A 130 -6.94 -5.36 -6.70
CA GLU A 130 -7.20 -4.91 -5.34
C GLU A 130 -8.53 -5.48 -4.82
N LEU A 131 -8.52 -5.96 -3.57
CA LEU A 131 -9.65 -6.61 -2.95
C LEU A 131 -10.13 -5.76 -1.77
N HIS A 132 -11.37 -5.27 -1.86
CA HIS A 132 -12.09 -4.64 -0.76
C HIS A 132 -13.05 -5.63 -0.11
N ILE A 133 -13.84 -5.18 0.88
CA ILE A 133 -14.76 -6.03 1.65
C ILE A 133 -15.81 -6.79 0.79
N ASP A 134 -16.08 -6.32 -0.42
CA ASP A 134 -16.99 -6.94 -1.39
C ASP A 134 -16.41 -8.20 -2.05
N ALA A 135 -15.10 -8.40 -1.98
CA ALA A 135 -14.41 -9.61 -2.43
C ALA A 135 -14.46 -10.77 -1.41
N LEU A 136 -15.28 -10.67 -0.35
CA LEU A 136 -15.41 -11.71 0.67
C LEU A 136 -16.08 -12.97 0.08
N GLY A 137 -15.29 -14.02 -0.13
CA GLY A 137 -15.72 -15.23 -0.84
C GLY A 137 -16.58 -16.21 -0.03
N ASN A 138 -16.71 -16.00 1.28
CA ASN A 138 -17.59 -16.81 2.15
C ASN A 138 -18.72 -15.99 2.81
N ALA A 139 -19.12 -14.87 2.20
CA ALA A 139 -20.37 -14.20 2.52
C ALA A 139 -21.57 -15.04 2.06
N GLN A 140 -22.46 -15.42 3.00
CA GLN A 140 -23.65 -16.23 2.70
C GLN A 140 -24.86 -15.39 2.26
N ALA A 141 -24.84 -14.09 2.55
CA ALA A 141 -25.89 -13.11 2.30
C ALA A 141 -25.22 -11.71 2.24
N PRO A 142 -25.94 -10.61 1.92
CA PRO A 142 -25.43 -9.27 2.15
C PRO A 142 -24.85 -9.18 3.56
N LEU A 143 -23.68 -8.58 3.68
CA LEU A 143 -22.94 -8.41 4.92
C LEU A 143 -23.87 -7.84 6.02
N GLU A 144 -24.38 -8.70 6.90
CA GLU A 144 -25.07 -8.30 8.12
C GLU A 144 -24.06 -7.69 9.09
N GLU A 145 -24.53 -6.85 10.02
CA GLU A 145 -23.63 -6.11 10.92
C GLU A 145 -22.64 -7.06 11.59
N GLN A 146 -23.06 -8.18 12.19
CA GLN A 146 -22.16 -9.13 12.85
C GLN A 146 -22.40 -10.56 12.34
N LEU A 147 -21.35 -11.21 11.84
CA LEU A 147 -21.43 -12.55 11.25
C LEU A 147 -20.28 -13.45 11.73
N THR A 148 -20.58 -14.74 11.91
CA THR A 148 -19.57 -15.75 12.21
C THR A 148 -19.24 -16.55 10.95
N PHE A 149 -17.98 -16.47 10.54
CA PHE A 149 -17.47 -17.10 9.34
C PHE A 149 -16.73 -18.39 9.67
N LYS A 150 -16.82 -19.34 8.75
CA LYS A 150 -15.99 -20.54 8.72
C LYS A 150 -15.18 -20.54 7.44
N ARG A 151 -13.91 -20.91 7.56
CA ARG A 151 -13.03 -21.06 6.40
C ARG A 151 -13.58 -22.17 5.47
N PRO A 152 -13.88 -21.87 4.20
CA PRO A 152 -14.34 -22.88 3.26
C PRO A 152 -13.18 -23.74 2.77
N THR A 153 -13.49 -24.95 2.30
CA THR A 153 -12.50 -25.85 1.69
C THR A 153 -12.00 -25.31 0.35
N GLU A 154 -12.91 -24.87 -0.51
CA GLU A 154 -12.61 -24.26 -1.81
C GLU A 154 -12.40 -22.76 -1.66
N ARG A 155 -11.33 -22.26 -2.27
CA ARG A 155 -10.91 -20.87 -2.23
C ARG A 155 -10.30 -20.48 -3.58
N PHE A 156 -10.56 -19.26 -4.04
CA PHE A 156 -10.22 -18.79 -5.37
C PHE A 156 -9.47 -17.46 -5.31
N ASP A 157 -8.61 -17.22 -6.31
CA ASP A 157 -8.01 -15.92 -6.54
C ASP A 157 -9.10 -14.87 -6.84
N GLY A 158 -8.84 -13.62 -6.48
CA GLY A 158 -9.82 -12.53 -6.54
C GLY A 158 -10.80 -12.50 -5.37
N GLN A 159 -10.60 -13.36 -4.35
CA GLN A 159 -11.41 -13.40 -3.14
C GLN A 159 -10.55 -13.61 -1.90
N PHE A 160 -11.06 -13.19 -0.75
CA PHE A 160 -10.51 -13.54 0.55
C PHE A 160 -11.58 -14.18 1.43
N TYR A 161 -11.15 -14.85 2.50
CA TYR A 161 -12.02 -15.67 3.33
C TYR A 161 -11.74 -15.43 4.80
N LEU A 162 -12.80 -15.38 5.59
CA LEU A 162 -12.71 -15.15 7.03
C LEU A 162 -13.01 -16.42 7.84
N GLU A 163 -12.41 -16.49 9.02
CA GLU A 163 -12.81 -17.38 10.10
C GLU A 163 -12.92 -16.58 11.40
N GLY A 164 -13.92 -16.89 12.24
CA GLY A 164 -14.22 -16.16 13.47
C GLY A 164 -15.44 -15.27 13.33
N THR A 165 -15.71 -14.45 14.35
CA THR A 165 -16.82 -13.49 14.37
C THR A 165 -16.30 -12.12 13.97
N TRP A 166 -16.91 -11.55 12.92
CA TRP A 166 -16.52 -10.28 12.35
C TRP A 166 -17.74 -9.36 12.24
N ARG A 167 -17.52 -8.07 12.47
CA ARG A 167 -18.51 -7.03 12.32
C ARG A 167 -18.16 -6.10 11.17
N VAL A 168 -19.13 -5.81 10.32
CA VAL A 168 -19.03 -4.85 9.24
C VAL A 168 -19.06 -3.45 9.85
N ILE A 169 -18.10 -2.65 9.45
CA ILE A 169 -18.06 -1.21 9.70
C ILE A 169 -18.07 -0.50 8.35
N ASP A 170 -18.09 0.84 8.36
CA ASP A 170 -18.09 1.70 7.17
C ASP A 170 -17.46 1.07 5.91
N ASP A 171 -16.12 1.03 5.84
CA ASP A 171 -15.37 0.53 4.68
C ASP A 171 -14.56 -0.75 5.01
N GLY A 172 -14.91 -1.46 6.09
CA GLY A 172 -14.05 -2.50 6.67
C GLY A 172 -14.75 -3.59 7.46
N LEU A 173 -13.97 -4.57 7.90
CA LEU A 173 -14.41 -5.72 8.69
C LEU A 173 -13.55 -5.81 9.96
N THR A 174 -14.20 -5.71 11.12
CA THR A 174 -13.56 -5.79 12.45
C THR A 174 -13.76 -7.15 13.08
N MET A 175 -12.69 -7.79 13.53
CA MET A 175 -12.77 -9.04 14.27
C MET A 175 -13.22 -8.79 15.71
N GLU A 176 -14.23 -9.53 16.17
CA GLU A 176 -14.78 -9.44 17.53
C GLU A 176 -14.55 -10.70 18.36
N SER A 177 -14.29 -11.85 17.72
CA SER A 177 -13.91 -13.07 18.42
C SER A 177 -12.47 -13.00 18.96
N GLU A 178 -12.17 -13.82 19.98
CA GLU A 178 -10.82 -13.91 20.55
C GLU A 178 -9.78 -14.45 19.55
N LYS A 179 -10.22 -15.25 18.58
CA LYS A 179 -9.40 -15.80 17.51
C LYS A 179 -10.12 -15.68 16.19
N GLY A 180 -9.35 -15.51 15.13
CA GLY A 180 -9.86 -15.51 13.77
C GLY A 180 -8.74 -15.53 12.76
N THR A 181 -9.11 -15.73 11.50
CA THR A 181 -8.16 -15.72 10.40
C THR A 181 -8.69 -14.95 9.19
N ILE A 182 -7.75 -14.43 8.40
CA ILE A 182 -7.98 -13.97 7.03
C ILE A 182 -7.15 -14.84 6.12
N THR A 183 -7.78 -15.57 5.21
CA THR A 183 -7.12 -16.41 4.21
C THR A 183 -7.25 -15.74 2.84
N LEU A 184 -6.14 -15.62 2.13
CA LEU A 184 -6.07 -14.95 0.84
C LEU A 184 -5.26 -15.81 -0.15
N PRO A 185 -5.94 -16.52 -1.06
CA PRO A 185 -5.34 -16.95 -2.32
C PRO A 185 -5.05 -15.73 -3.20
N TYR A 186 -3.87 -15.67 -3.81
CA TYR A 186 -3.46 -14.55 -4.63
C TYR A 186 -2.46 -14.96 -5.71
N HIS A 187 -2.30 -14.14 -6.73
CA HIS A 187 -1.29 -14.22 -7.77
C HIS A 187 -0.51 -12.89 -7.82
N SER A 188 0.63 -12.83 -7.15
CA SER A 188 1.51 -11.65 -7.13
C SER A 188 2.90 -11.98 -6.60
N ALA A 189 3.82 -11.02 -6.71
CA ALA A 189 5.09 -11.08 -5.99
C ALA A 189 4.93 -10.55 -4.56
N SER A 190 4.21 -9.45 -4.37
CA SER A 190 4.02 -8.83 -3.06
C SER A 190 2.55 -8.68 -2.68
N VAL A 191 2.29 -8.75 -1.37
CA VAL A 191 0.97 -8.56 -0.77
C VAL A 191 1.07 -7.48 0.29
N ASN A 192 0.19 -6.49 0.19
CA ASN A 192 -0.04 -5.47 1.21
C ASN A 192 -1.46 -5.59 1.73
N ALA A 193 -1.68 -5.17 2.97
CA ALA A 193 -3.02 -5.07 3.55
C ALA A 193 -3.22 -3.71 4.22
N VAL A 194 -4.39 -3.11 4.03
CA VAL A 194 -4.82 -1.94 4.81
C VAL A 194 -5.52 -2.45 6.06
N LEU A 195 -4.88 -2.22 7.20
CA LEU A 195 -5.29 -2.74 8.50
C LEU A 195 -5.33 -1.62 9.55
N SER A 196 -6.16 -1.79 10.58
CA SER A 196 -6.18 -0.97 11.78
C SER A 196 -6.20 -1.87 13.03
N PRO A 197 -5.55 -1.47 14.14
CA PRO A 197 -5.57 -2.26 15.38
C PRO A 197 -6.89 -2.13 16.17
N SER A 198 -7.79 -1.25 15.72
CA SER A 198 -9.14 -1.09 16.26
C SER A 198 -10.05 -0.40 15.24
N ALA A 199 -11.36 -0.67 15.31
CA ALA A 199 -12.38 0.19 14.70
C ALA A 199 -12.70 1.42 15.54
N ASP A 200 -12.36 1.42 16.83
CA ASP A 200 -12.58 2.57 17.70
C ASP A 200 -11.41 3.56 17.56
N PRO A 201 -11.65 4.77 16.99
CA PRO A 201 -10.60 5.76 16.82
C PRO A 201 -9.99 6.22 18.15
N THR A 202 -10.72 6.11 19.27
CA THR A 202 -10.23 6.48 20.61
C THR A 202 -9.21 5.50 21.16
N LEU A 203 -9.18 4.27 20.66
CA LEU A 203 -8.23 3.23 21.06
C LEU A 203 -6.92 3.28 20.25
N LEU A 204 -6.87 4.05 19.18
CA LEU A 204 -5.70 4.10 18.28
C LEU A 204 -4.44 4.65 18.95
N SER A 205 -4.57 5.56 19.90
CA SER A 205 -3.42 6.07 20.67
C SER A 205 -2.83 4.98 21.56
N TYR A 206 -3.67 4.24 22.28
CA TYR A 206 -3.25 3.14 23.16
C TYR A 206 -2.57 2.00 22.37
N ARG A 207 -3.10 1.66 21.20
CA ARG A 207 -2.56 0.60 20.33
C ARG A 207 -1.19 0.93 19.72
N ARG A 208 -0.67 2.15 19.88
CA ARG A 208 0.74 2.45 19.53
C ARG A 208 1.72 1.82 20.51
N ASP A 209 1.37 1.82 21.79
CA ASP A 209 2.21 1.28 22.86
C ASP A 209 1.96 -0.23 23.07
N ASP A 210 0.72 -0.69 22.81
CA ASP A 210 0.33 -2.09 22.85
C ASP A 210 -0.32 -2.55 21.52
N PRO A 211 0.50 -2.81 20.50
CA PRO A 211 0.03 -3.10 19.16
C PRO A 211 -0.44 -4.54 18.99
N LEU A 212 -1.46 -4.71 18.14
CA LEU A 212 -2.01 -6.02 17.82
C LEU A 212 -1.00 -6.81 16.97
N ARG A 213 -0.81 -8.08 17.31
CA ARG A 213 0.13 -8.96 16.60
C ARG A 213 -0.60 -9.95 15.72
N VAL A 214 -0.26 -9.94 14.43
CA VAL A 214 -0.81 -10.86 13.43
C VAL A 214 0.29 -11.80 12.97
N THR A 215 0.06 -13.11 13.03
CA THR A 215 1.00 -14.11 12.50
C THR A 215 0.69 -14.42 11.05
N ILE A 216 1.72 -14.56 10.21
CA ILE A 216 1.58 -14.88 8.79
C ILE A 216 2.14 -16.28 8.51
N THR A 217 1.37 -17.04 7.75
CA THR A 217 1.84 -18.26 7.07
C THR A 217 1.57 -18.15 5.57
N GLN A 218 2.35 -18.86 4.77
CA GLN A 218 2.19 -18.96 3.32
C GLN A 218 2.18 -20.43 2.92
N ASP A 219 1.18 -20.83 2.12
CA ASP A 219 0.99 -22.20 1.64
C ASP A 219 0.98 -23.25 2.78
N GLY A 220 0.38 -22.87 3.91
CA GLY A 220 0.30 -23.70 5.13
C GLY A 220 1.62 -23.87 5.90
N LYS A 221 2.67 -23.13 5.53
CA LYS A 221 3.99 -23.18 6.16
C LYS A 221 4.36 -21.83 6.78
N PRO A 222 5.30 -21.78 7.74
CA PRO A 222 5.88 -20.51 8.19
C PRO A 222 6.41 -19.71 6.99
N LEU A 223 6.08 -18.42 6.94
CA LEU A 223 6.59 -17.53 5.89
C LEU A 223 8.13 -17.50 5.95
N HIS A 224 8.80 -17.68 4.81
CA HIS A 224 10.25 -17.64 4.75
C HIS A 224 10.77 -16.21 4.99
N PRO A 225 11.87 -16.00 5.74
CA PRO A 225 12.41 -14.66 5.99
C PRO A 225 12.71 -13.83 4.73
N ASP A 226 13.17 -14.47 3.65
CA ASP A 226 13.40 -13.79 2.37
C ASP A 226 12.12 -13.28 1.70
N SER A 227 10.95 -13.78 2.13
CA SER A 227 9.63 -13.33 1.67
C SER A 227 9.01 -12.27 2.58
N PHE A 228 9.71 -11.80 3.62
CA PHE A 228 9.16 -10.82 4.56
C PHE A 228 8.95 -9.47 3.87
N GLY A 229 7.73 -8.95 4.00
CA GLY A 229 7.48 -7.54 3.73
C GLY A 229 8.13 -6.64 4.78
N GLU A 230 8.20 -5.34 4.50
CA GLU A 230 8.89 -4.35 5.36
C GLU A 230 8.31 -4.26 6.78
N ASP A 231 7.05 -4.64 6.97
CA ASP A 231 6.36 -4.61 8.26
C ASP A 231 6.41 -5.94 9.01
N VAL A 232 7.08 -6.95 8.46
CA VAL A 232 7.13 -8.31 9.02
C VAL A 232 8.48 -8.56 9.69
N TYR A 233 8.42 -9.13 10.90
CA TYR A 233 9.60 -9.52 11.65
C TYR A 233 9.44 -10.91 12.25
N LEU A 234 10.55 -11.55 12.57
CA LEU A 234 10.55 -12.86 13.21
C LEU A 234 10.34 -12.70 14.72
N ALA A 235 9.32 -13.34 15.27
CA ALA A 235 9.06 -13.42 16.70
C ALA A 235 8.65 -14.84 17.08
N ASP A 236 9.33 -15.42 18.07
CA ASP A 236 9.05 -16.78 18.57
C ASP A 236 8.97 -17.85 17.46
N GLY A 237 9.82 -17.73 16.43
CA GLY A 237 9.85 -18.64 15.28
C GLY A 237 8.75 -18.42 14.24
N HIS A 238 7.94 -17.36 14.38
CA HIS A 238 6.85 -17.03 13.49
C HIS A 238 7.06 -15.68 12.81
N ALA A 239 6.57 -15.54 11.58
CA ALA A 239 6.49 -14.26 10.89
C ALA A 239 5.34 -13.45 11.49
N VAL A 240 5.63 -12.29 12.06
CA VAL A 240 4.67 -11.47 12.79
C VAL A 240 4.65 -10.05 12.23
N VAL A 241 3.46 -9.47 12.15
CA VAL A 241 3.24 -8.06 11.82
C VAL A 241 2.66 -7.36 13.02
N ARG A 242 3.20 -6.16 13.29
CA ARG A 242 2.78 -5.31 14.39
C ARG A 242 1.82 -4.24 13.87
N ILE A 243 0.54 -4.38 14.19
CA ILE A 243 -0.50 -3.45 13.78
C ILE A 243 -0.66 -2.38 14.87
N ASP A 244 -0.17 -1.17 14.59
CA ASP A 244 -0.05 -0.06 15.56
C ASP A 244 -0.83 1.20 15.17
N ALA A 245 -1.30 1.27 13.92
CA ALA A 245 -2.10 2.37 13.40
C ALA A 245 -2.93 1.93 12.18
N PRO A 246 -3.99 2.66 11.79
CA PRO A 246 -4.66 2.44 10.51
C PRO A 246 -3.73 2.90 9.38
N ARG A 247 -3.24 1.94 8.58
CA ARG A 247 -2.36 2.17 7.42
C ARG A 247 -2.28 0.92 6.56
N MET A 248 -1.60 1.06 5.41
CA MET A 248 -1.10 -0.08 4.66
C MET A 248 0.12 -0.71 5.35
N TYR A 249 0.15 -2.03 5.36
CA TYR A 249 1.24 -2.87 5.84
C TYR A 249 1.73 -3.77 4.69
N THR A 250 3.03 -3.82 4.45
CA THR A 250 3.65 -4.72 3.48
C THR A 250 3.93 -6.06 4.15
N LEU A 251 3.18 -7.08 3.76
CA LEU A 251 3.15 -8.39 4.43
C LEU A 251 4.10 -9.40 3.78
N VAL A 252 4.14 -9.42 2.44
CA VAL A 252 4.92 -10.41 1.69
C VAL A 252 5.65 -9.74 0.54
N ARG A 253 6.89 -10.16 0.28
CA ARG A 253 7.68 -9.83 -0.92
C ARG A 253 8.42 -11.08 -1.43
N ASN A 254 7.78 -11.84 -2.32
CA ASN A 254 8.39 -13.01 -2.97
C ASN A 254 9.30 -12.58 -4.13
N PRO A 255 10.28 -13.42 -4.52
CA PRO A 255 11.17 -13.14 -5.65
C PRO A 255 10.49 -13.27 -7.02
N ASP A 256 9.28 -13.82 -7.07
CA ASP A 256 8.58 -14.19 -8.29
C ASP A 256 7.07 -13.95 -8.17
N VAL A 257 6.41 -13.87 -9.33
CA VAL A 257 4.95 -13.78 -9.43
C VAL A 257 4.41 -15.20 -9.61
N GLN A 258 3.83 -15.76 -8.55
CA GLN A 258 3.15 -17.05 -8.59
C GLN A 258 1.85 -17.01 -7.78
N SER A 259 0.99 -17.98 -8.05
CA SER A 259 -0.20 -18.22 -7.23
C SER A 259 0.18 -18.88 -5.91
N ARG A 260 -0.21 -18.26 -4.80
CA ARG A 260 0.06 -18.70 -3.43
C ARG A 260 -1.13 -18.40 -2.53
N GLU A 261 -1.09 -18.86 -1.30
CA GLU A 261 -2.08 -18.53 -0.28
C GLU A 261 -1.39 -18.02 0.98
N ILE A 262 -1.78 -16.84 1.47
CA ILE A 262 -1.42 -16.43 2.83
C ILE A 262 -2.57 -16.66 3.80
N THR A 263 -2.22 -16.95 5.05
CA THR A 263 -3.15 -16.91 6.18
C THR A 263 -2.62 -15.96 7.23
N LEU A 264 -3.43 -14.96 7.57
CA LEU A 264 -3.25 -14.08 8.70
C LEU A 264 -3.97 -14.70 9.90
N SER A 265 -3.26 -15.00 10.98
CA SER A 265 -3.81 -15.54 12.22
C SER A 265 -3.79 -14.49 13.32
N ILE A 266 -4.96 -14.26 13.92
CA ILE A 266 -5.18 -13.25 14.95
C ILE A 266 -5.63 -13.93 16.23
N ASN A 267 -5.05 -13.54 17.36
CA ASN A 267 -5.29 -14.15 18.68
C ASN A 267 -5.82 -13.16 19.74
N GLU A 268 -6.32 -12.00 19.31
CA GLU A 268 -7.03 -11.03 20.14
C GLU A 268 -8.04 -10.24 19.28
N PRO A 269 -9.18 -9.78 19.84
CA PRO A 269 -10.16 -9.01 19.09
C PRO A 269 -9.65 -7.61 18.72
N GLY A 270 -10.29 -7.01 17.72
CA GLY A 270 -10.12 -5.60 17.37
C GLY A 270 -9.42 -5.34 16.03
N LEU A 271 -8.75 -6.33 15.43
CA LEU A 271 -8.18 -6.13 14.08
C LEU A 271 -9.29 -5.72 13.11
N THR A 272 -9.08 -4.60 12.41
CA THR A 272 -9.94 -4.16 11.32
C THR A 272 -9.19 -4.31 10.00
N PHE A 273 -9.81 -5.00 9.05
CA PHE A 273 -9.36 -5.16 7.68
C PHE A 273 -10.15 -4.25 6.73
N TYR A 274 -9.48 -3.65 5.76
CA TYR A 274 -10.10 -2.77 4.76
C TYR A 274 -9.89 -3.26 3.32
N ALA A 275 -8.63 -3.57 2.97
CA ALA A 275 -8.29 -3.99 1.61
C ALA A 275 -6.99 -4.79 1.53
N PHE A 276 -6.83 -5.57 0.47
CA PHE A 276 -5.55 -6.13 0.02
C PHE A 276 -5.14 -5.50 -1.31
N SER A 277 -3.86 -5.16 -1.45
CA SER A 277 -3.27 -4.71 -2.71
C SER A 277 -2.00 -5.50 -3.04
N PHE A 278 -1.62 -5.50 -4.31
CA PHE A 278 -0.64 -6.44 -4.84
C PHE A 278 0.40 -5.72 -5.70
N GLY A 279 1.66 -6.17 -5.61
CA GLY A 279 2.73 -5.71 -6.48
C GLY A 279 3.36 -6.87 -7.26
N SER A 280 3.85 -6.56 -8.47
CA SER A 280 4.18 -7.58 -9.48
C SER A 280 5.53 -7.40 -10.15
N CYS A 281 6.21 -6.29 -9.88
CA CYS A 281 7.45 -5.94 -10.53
C CYS A 281 8.59 -6.76 -9.91
N VAL A 282 9.08 -7.73 -10.68
CA VAL A 282 10.19 -8.62 -10.31
C VAL A 282 11.32 -8.50 -11.33
N THR A 283 12.55 -8.69 -10.88
CA THR A 283 13.70 -8.73 -11.77
C THR A 283 13.46 -9.83 -12.79
N SER A 284 13.54 -9.49 -14.08
CA SER A 284 13.46 -10.47 -15.16
C SER A 284 14.46 -11.59 -14.88
N ILE A 285 13.98 -12.83 -14.73
CA ILE A 285 14.84 -14.02 -14.78
C ILE A 285 15.27 -14.17 -16.25
N ALA A 286 16.23 -13.36 -16.67
CA ALA A 286 16.95 -13.59 -17.91
C ALA A 286 17.86 -14.81 -17.71
N ASN A 287 17.42 -15.95 -18.25
CA ASN A 287 18.20 -17.15 -18.58
C ASN A 287 18.97 -17.84 -17.45
N HIS A 288 18.26 -18.72 -16.72
CA HIS A 288 18.87 -20.01 -16.35
C HIS A 288 18.89 -20.93 -17.59
N THR A 289 19.75 -20.63 -18.57
CA THR A 289 20.15 -21.62 -19.57
C THR A 289 21.44 -22.29 -19.11
N ALA A 290 21.28 -23.54 -18.69
CA ALA A 290 22.25 -24.64 -18.67
C ALA A 290 23.74 -24.29 -18.52
N LYS A 291 24.28 -24.54 -17.33
CA LYS A 291 25.61 -25.17 -17.22
C LYS A 291 25.38 -26.67 -17.07
N GLU A 292 25.48 -27.40 -18.18
CA GLU A 292 26.02 -28.76 -18.21
C GLU A 292 27.44 -28.69 -18.79
#